data_AF-A0A3D0N662-F1
#
_entry.id   AF-A0A3D0N662-F1
#
_cell.length_a   1.000
_cell.length_b   1.000
_cell.length_c   1.000
_cell.angle_alpha   90.00
_cell.angle_beta   90.00
_cell.angle_gamma   90.00
#
_symmetry.space_group_name_H-M   'P 1'
#
loop_
_entity.id
_entity.type
_entity.pdbx_description
1 polymer ?
#
loop_
_entity_poly.entity_id
_entity_poly.type
_entity_poly.pdbx_seq_one_letter_code
_entity_poly.pdbx_strand_id
1 'polypeptide(L)'
;VNLDFNDVRAVMKDAGTAMMGIGESSGEGRAADAAHQAISSPLLETGIQGARAVLLNITGGPDMTLTEVHEASKIVQEAARGEEGADLTLGAVIDDKIEGMIRVTVLATGFQPDYAVRDLSPRHETRPAAEEPRPAREETRPSPRAAAERPAEPARERERERERERPAAREEKTPAAEAFEEEELPTYDEDDIDIPAFLRRR
;
A
#
# COMPACT_ATOMS: atom_id res chain seq x y z
N VAL A 1 -5.17 23.99 -1.17
CA VAL A 1 -6.64 23.92 -1.40
C VAL A 1 -7.21 23.04 -0.30
N ASN A 2 -8.06 23.59 0.56
CA ASN A 2 -8.65 22.79 1.63
C ASN A 2 -9.82 21.97 1.09
N LEU A 3 -9.79 20.69 1.44
CA LEU A 3 -10.86 19.73 1.31
C LEU A 3 -11.70 19.78 2.60
N ASP A 4 -13.03 19.87 2.51
CA ASP A 4 -13.89 19.86 3.70
C ASP A 4 -14.55 18.48 3.97
N PHE A 5 -15.21 18.34 5.12
CA PHE A 5 -15.86 17.08 5.49
C PHE A 5 -17.11 16.75 4.65
N ASN A 6 -17.75 17.74 4.01
CA ASN A 6 -18.84 17.52 3.08
C ASN A 6 -18.32 16.96 1.76
N ASP A 7 -17.20 17.46 1.27
CA ASP A 7 -16.50 16.98 0.07
C ASP A 7 -16.10 15.50 0.23
N VAL A 8 -15.39 15.18 1.33
CA VAL A 8 -15.04 13.79 1.69
C VAL A 8 -16.29 12.91 1.76
N ARG A 9 -17.34 13.40 2.41
CA ARG A 9 -18.60 12.66 2.55
C ARG A 9 -19.32 12.48 1.22
N ALA A 10 -19.23 13.42 0.28
CA ALA A 10 -19.85 13.30 -1.04
C ALA A 10 -19.20 12.18 -1.87
N VAL A 11 -17.88 12.05 -1.80
CA VAL A 11 -17.13 10.96 -2.47
C VAL A 11 -17.33 9.61 -1.78
N MET A 12 -17.28 9.56 -0.45
CA MET A 12 -17.31 8.28 0.30
C MET A 12 -18.73 7.74 0.56
N LYS A 13 -19.77 8.58 0.53
CA LYS A 13 -21.16 8.13 0.78
C LYS A 13 -21.69 7.34 -0.41
N ASP A 14 -22.22 6.15 -0.13
CA ASP A 14 -22.76 5.22 -1.13
C ASP A 14 -21.71 4.79 -2.20
N ALA A 15 -20.41 4.94 -1.90
CA ALA A 15 -19.27 4.66 -2.76
C ALA A 15 -19.12 3.19 -3.20
N GLY A 16 -19.66 2.25 -2.43
CA GLY A 16 -19.40 0.82 -2.60
C GLY A 16 -17.94 0.47 -2.32
N THR A 17 -17.31 -0.27 -3.23
CA THR A 17 -15.87 -0.57 -3.15
C THR A 17 -15.04 0.71 -3.36
N ALA A 18 -14.00 0.86 -2.54
CA ALA A 18 -12.99 1.92 -2.68
C ALA A 18 -11.61 1.29 -2.79
N MET A 19 -10.71 1.93 -3.55
CA MET A 19 -9.31 1.55 -3.65
C MET A 19 -8.42 2.77 -3.45
N MET A 20 -7.24 2.58 -2.86
CA MET A 20 -6.33 3.66 -2.49
C MET A 20 -4.97 3.45 -3.17
N GLY A 21 -4.38 4.51 -3.70
CA GLY A 21 -3.05 4.50 -4.28
C GLY A 21 -2.21 5.65 -3.71
N ILE A 22 -0.92 5.41 -3.47
CA ILE A 22 0.02 6.40 -2.96
C ILE A 22 1.27 6.36 -3.84
N GLY A 23 1.79 7.54 -4.18
CA GLY A 23 3.04 7.72 -4.92
C GLY A 23 3.83 8.93 -4.40
N GLU A 24 5.15 8.86 -4.49
CA GLU A 24 6.07 9.89 -4.00
C GLU A 24 7.18 10.13 -5.02
N SER A 25 7.47 11.39 -5.33
CA SER A 25 8.60 11.73 -6.20
C SER A 25 9.22 13.08 -5.82
N SER A 26 10.44 13.32 -6.29
CA SER A 26 11.24 14.51 -6.02
C SER A 26 12.06 14.90 -7.25
N GLY A 27 12.41 16.18 -7.36
CA GLY A 27 13.09 16.74 -8.53
C GLY A 27 12.14 17.25 -9.62
N GLU A 28 12.64 17.33 -10.86
CA GLU A 28 11.87 17.81 -12.02
C GLU A 28 10.82 16.77 -12.45
N GLY A 29 9.59 17.19 -12.78
CA GLY A 29 8.51 16.28 -13.16
C GLY A 29 7.88 15.48 -12.00
N ARG A 30 8.32 15.72 -10.75
CA ARG A 30 7.88 15.00 -9.55
C ARG A 30 6.36 14.86 -9.37
N ALA A 31 5.57 15.84 -9.82
CA ALA A 31 4.12 15.80 -9.71
C ALA A 31 3.51 14.73 -10.62
N ALA A 32 3.96 14.68 -11.88
CA ALA A 32 3.56 13.65 -12.83
C ALA A 32 4.02 12.26 -12.38
N ASP A 33 5.27 12.13 -11.93
CA ASP A 33 5.82 10.85 -11.47
C ASP A 33 5.10 10.32 -10.22
N ALA A 34 4.84 11.18 -9.23
CA ALA A 34 4.09 10.81 -8.04
C ALA A 34 2.63 10.43 -8.38
N ALA A 35 1.98 11.12 -9.32
CA ALA A 35 0.66 10.74 -9.82
C ALA A 35 0.69 9.38 -10.54
N HIS A 36 1.67 9.14 -11.41
CA HIS A 36 1.86 7.86 -12.11
C HIS A 36 2.11 6.69 -11.14
N GLN A 37 2.92 6.89 -10.11
CA GLN A 37 3.11 5.91 -9.03
C GLN A 37 1.81 5.67 -8.25
N ALA A 38 1.06 6.72 -7.92
CA ALA A 38 -0.18 6.59 -7.18
C ALA A 38 -1.23 5.76 -7.95
N ILE A 39 -1.42 6.01 -9.25
CA ILE A 39 -2.39 5.26 -10.08
C ILE A 39 -1.95 3.83 -10.44
N SER A 40 -0.66 3.50 -10.26
CA SER A 40 -0.09 2.16 -10.48
C SER A 40 0.32 1.45 -9.18
N SER A 41 -0.08 2.01 -8.03
CA SER A 41 0.26 1.51 -6.70
C SER A 41 -0.29 0.09 -6.48
N PRO A 42 0.46 -0.86 -5.88
CA PRO A 42 -0.01 -2.22 -5.61
C PRO A 42 -1.25 -2.32 -4.72
N LEU A 43 -1.64 -1.22 -4.07
CA LEU A 43 -2.87 -1.08 -3.27
C LEU A 43 -4.14 -0.90 -4.13
N LEU A 44 -3.99 -0.75 -5.45
CA LEU A 44 -5.05 -0.65 -6.44
C LEU A 44 -5.16 -1.97 -7.23
N GLU A 45 -5.88 -2.97 -6.71
CA GLU A 45 -5.94 -4.33 -7.28
C GLU A 45 -6.29 -4.36 -8.78
N THR A 46 -7.16 -3.47 -9.25
CA THR A 46 -7.52 -3.34 -10.67
C THR A 46 -7.19 -1.99 -11.30
N GLY A 47 -6.33 -1.17 -10.65
CA GLY A 47 -6.12 0.24 -11.01
C GLY A 47 -7.33 1.14 -10.71
N ILE A 48 -7.28 2.42 -11.10
CA ILE A 48 -8.37 3.39 -10.86
C ILE A 48 -9.43 3.45 -11.97
N GLN A 49 -9.28 2.66 -13.03
CA GLN A 49 -10.14 2.68 -14.21
C GLN A 49 -11.59 2.33 -13.86
N GLY A 50 -12.54 3.15 -14.33
CA GLY A 50 -13.97 2.98 -14.11
C GLY A 50 -14.52 3.66 -12.84
N ALA A 51 -13.64 4.17 -11.96
CA ALA A 51 -14.03 4.94 -10.79
C ALA A 51 -14.94 6.11 -11.19
N ARG A 52 -16.03 6.32 -10.45
CA ARG A 52 -16.96 7.44 -10.70
C ARG A 52 -16.47 8.72 -10.04
N ALA A 53 -15.96 8.60 -8.82
CA ALA A 53 -15.48 9.72 -8.03
C ALA A 53 -14.09 9.40 -7.46
N VAL A 54 -13.23 10.40 -7.42
CA VAL A 54 -11.84 10.29 -7.00
C VAL A 54 -11.53 11.44 -6.04
N LEU A 55 -11.12 11.11 -4.83
CA LEU A 55 -10.52 12.07 -3.91
C LEU A 55 -9.00 12.01 -4.12
N LEU A 56 -8.44 13.13 -4.55
CA LEU A 56 -7.01 13.33 -4.76
C LEU A 56 -6.48 14.29 -3.70
N ASN A 57 -5.56 13.83 -2.86
CA ASN A 57 -4.80 14.70 -1.96
C ASN A 57 -3.34 14.77 -2.42
N ILE A 58 -2.86 16.00 -2.63
CA ILE A 58 -1.47 16.28 -2.95
C ILE A 58 -0.84 16.98 -1.74
N THR A 59 0.22 16.39 -1.18
CA THR A 59 1.01 17.01 -0.11
C THR A 59 2.41 17.27 -0.64
N GLY A 60 2.89 18.51 -0.50
CA GLY A 60 4.24 18.90 -0.91
C GLY A 60 4.79 20.00 -0.02
N GLY A 61 6.04 20.38 -0.27
CA GLY A 61 6.70 21.46 0.46
C GLY A 61 6.17 22.87 0.10
N PRO A 62 6.70 23.91 0.77
CA PRO A 62 6.42 25.31 0.42
C PRO A 62 6.81 25.70 -1.01
N ASP A 63 7.63 24.87 -1.67
CA ASP A 63 8.06 24.98 -3.06
C ASP A 63 7.07 24.32 -4.06
N MET A 64 5.99 23.69 -3.60
CA MET A 64 4.96 23.12 -4.48
C MET A 64 4.15 24.21 -5.20
N THR A 65 4.07 24.08 -6.53
CA THR A 65 3.40 25.05 -7.42
C THR A 65 2.00 24.61 -7.83
N LEU A 66 1.19 25.57 -8.29
CA LEU A 66 -0.14 25.27 -8.85
C LEU A 66 -0.07 24.45 -10.16
N THR A 67 1.01 24.60 -10.93
CA THR A 67 1.24 23.84 -12.17
C THR A 67 1.39 22.35 -11.88
N GLU A 68 2.21 22.00 -10.89
CA GLU A 68 2.40 20.62 -10.41
C GLU A 68 1.09 20.01 -9.91
N VAL A 69 0.33 20.76 -9.10
CA VAL A 69 -0.99 20.35 -8.62
C VAL A 69 -1.96 20.08 -9.77
N HIS A 70 -1.95 20.92 -10.81
CA HIS A 70 -2.81 20.76 -11.99
C HIS A 70 -2.40 19.57 -12.86
N GLU A 71 -1.09 19.37 -13.06
CA GLU A 71 -0.53 18.25 -13.83
C GLU A 71 -0.90 16.89 -13.21
N ALA A 72 -0.65 16.73 -11.91
CA ALA A 72 -1.03 15.51 -11.18
C ALA A 72 -2.55 15.27 -11.21
N SER A 73 -3.35 16.33 -11.05
CA SER A 73 -4.82 16.25 -11.13
C SER A 73 -5.30 15.73 -12.49
N LYS A 74 -4.71 16.24 -13.57
CA LYS A 74 -5.05 15.83 -14.94
C LYS A 74 -4.74 14.35 -15.18
N ILE A 75 -3.54 13.89 -14.82
CA ILE A 75 -3.11 12.50 -14.98
C ILE A 75 -4.06 11.53 -14.25
N VAL A 76 -4.45 11.85 -13.02
CA VAL A 76 -5.37 11.04 -12.22
C VAL A 76 -6.78 11.02 -12.83
N GLN A 77 -7.29 12.17 -13.32
CA GLN A 77 -8.62 12.25 -13.92
C GLN A 77 -8.71 11.48 -15.25
N GLU A 78 -7.70 11.61 -16.11
CA GLU A 78 -7.60 10.89 -17.39
C GLU A 78 -7.50 9.37 -17.17
N ALA A 79 -6.74 8.92 -16.17
CA ALA A 79 -6.61 7.50 -15.84
C ALA A 79 -7.87 6.86 -15.21
N ALA A 80 -8.77 7.66 -14.63
CA ALA A 80 -10.00 7.15 -14.02
C ALA A 80 -11.10 6.82 -15.06
N ARG A 81 -11.46 7.78 -15.92
CA ARG A 81 -12.56 7.64 -16.92
C ARG A 81 -12.25 8.18 -18.32
N GLY A 82 -11.01 8.59 -18.59
CA GLY A 82 -10.65 9.18 -19.88
C GLY A 82 -11.51 10.40 -20.19
N GLU A 83 -12.06 10.46 -21.41
CA GLU A 83 -12.81 11.61 -21.92
C GLU A 83 -14.14 11.89 -21.20
N GLU A 84 -14.75 10.92 -20.52
CA GLU A 84 -15.98 11.18 -19.74
C GLU A 84 -15.73 12.00 -18.47
N GLY A 85 -14.50 11.95 -17.94
CA GLY A 85 -14.13 12.55 -16.67
C GLY A 85 -14.67 11.78 -15.45
N ALA A 86 -13.84 11.66 -14.41
CA ALA A 86 -14.30 11.30 -13.07
C ALA A 86 -14.59 12.58 -12.26
N ASP A 87 -15.51 12.48 -11.30
CA ASP A 87 -15.76 13.53 -10.32
C ASP A 87 -14.53 13.64 -9.39
N LEU A 88 -13.68 14.63 -9.65
CA LEU A 88 -12.38 14.78 -9.00
C LEU A 88 -12.47 15.83 -7.88
N THR A 89 -12.29 15.38 -6.65
CA THR A 89 -12.23 16.24 -5.48
C THR A 89 -10.78 16.43 -5.04
N LEU A 90 -10.27 17.66 -5.14
CA LEU A 90 -8.86 17.99 -4.97
C LEU A 90 -8.55 18.65 -3.61
N GLY A 91 -7.82 17.92 -2.76
CA GLY A 91 -7.08 18.47 -1.63
C GLY A 91 -5.63 18.79 -2.01
N ALA A 92 -5.12 19.94 -1.56
CA ALA A 92 -3.71 20.27 -1.71
C ALA A 92 -3.17 20.93 -0.43
N VAL A 93 -2.23 20.25 0.23
CA VAL A 93 -1.68 20.61 1.55
C VAL A 93 -0.20 20.95 1.40
N ILE A 94 0.23 22.03 2.05
CA ILE A 94 1.64 22.38 2.21
C ILE A 94 2.09 21.83 3.57
N ASP A 95 3.17 21.05 3.59
CA ASP A 95 3.81 20.54 4.82
C ASP A 95 5.28 20.96 4.83
N ASP A 96 5.65 21.84 5.77
CA ASP A 96 7.01 22.37 5.93
C ASP A 96 8.06 21.27 6.24
N LYS A 97 7.63 20.05 6.58
CA LYS A 97 8.52 18.90 6.81
C LYS A 97 8.92 18.16 5.54
N ILE A 98 8.27 18.47 4.41
CA ILE A 98 8.54 17.87 3.12
C ILE A 98 9.27 18.92 2.27
N GLU A 99 10.55 18.71 1.98
CA GLU A 99 11.33 19.59 1.11
C GLU A 99 11.62 18.89 -0.23
N GLY A 100 11.38 19.55 -1.36
CA GLY A 100 11.77 19.05 -2.68
C GLY A 100 10.98 17.84 -3.20
N MET A 101 10.02 17.32 -2.42
CA MET A 101 9.20 16.14 -2.73
C MET A 101 7.70 16.48 -2.80
N ILE A 102 6.97 15.71 -3.61
CA ILE A 102 5.51 15.68 -3.63
C ILE A 102 5.03 14.24 -3.36
N ARG A 103 4.08 14.10 -2.44
CA ARG A 103 3.30 12.89 -2.17
C ARG A 103 1.90 13.06 -2.77
N VAL A 104 1.51 12.12 -3.63
CA VAL A 104 0.17 12.04 -4.21
C VAL A 104 -0.56 10.86 -3.61
N THR A 105 -1.75 11.11 -3.05
CA THR A 105 -2.66 10.11 -2.51
C THR A 105 -3.97 10.14 -3.29
N VAL A 106 -4.37 9.01 -3.84
CA VAL A 106 -5.59 8.82 -4.64
C VAL A 106 -6.50 7.86 -3.91
N LEU A 107 -7.76 8.23 -3.70
CA LEU A 107 -8.83 7.36 -3.24
C LEU A 107 -9.91 7.31 -4.32
N ALA A 108 -10.00 6.18 -5.03
CA ALA A 108 -10.95 5.95 -6.10
C ALA A 108 -12.18 5.20 -5.57
N THR A 109 -13.37 5.59 -6.02
CA THR A 109 -14.66 5.12 -5.49
C THR A 109 -15.74 5.01 -6.58
N GLY A 110 -16.85 4.33 -6.28
CA GLY A 110 -17.98 4.22 -7.19
C GLY A 110 -17.69 3.33 -8.41
N PHE A 111 -16.88 2.30 -8.22
CA PHE A 111 -16.66 1.25 -9.22
C PHE A 111 -17.96 0.50 -9.51
N GLN A 112 -18.14 0.05 -10.75
CA GLN A 112 -19.26 -0.81 -11.11
C GLN A 112 -19.08 -2.20 -10.46
N PRO A 113 -20.16 -2.87 -10.02
CA PRO A 113 -20.06 -4.12 -9.25
C PRO A 113 -19.28 -5.24 -9.96
N ASP A 114 -19.23 -5.19 -11.29
CA ASP A 114 -18.54 -6.16 -12.14
C ASP A 114 -17.01 -6.16 -11.98
N TYR A 115 -16.43 -5.09 -11.41
CA TYR A 115 -14.98 -4.97 -11.20
C TYR A 115 -14.46 -5.76 -9.99
N ALA A 116 -15.31 -6.06 -8.99
CA ALA A 116 -14.88 -6.63 -7.72
C ALA A 116 -14.86 -8.18 -7.66
N VAL A 117 -15.19 -8.88 -8.76
CA VAL A 117 -15.47 -10.34 -8.74
C VAL A 117 -14.65 -11.14 -9.75
N ARG A 118 -13.65 -10.53 -10.39
CA ARG A 118 -12.72 -11.23 -11.29
C ARG A 118 -11.45 -11.65 -10.52
N ASP A 119 -11.43 -12.95 -10.18
CA ASP A 119 -10.27 -13.76 -9.73
C ASP A 119 -10.20 -14.22 -8.26
N LEU A 120 -11.35 -14.42 -7.59
CA LEU A 120 -11.45 -15.27 -6.38
C LEU A 120 -12.10 -16.65 -6.66
N SER A 121 -12.03 -17.13 -7.90
CA SER A 121 -12.49 -18.48 -8.25
C SER A 121 -11.32 -19.46 -8.13
N PRO A 122 -11.24 -20.29 -7.06
CA PRO A 122 -10.19 -21.30 -6.99
C PRO A 122 -10.34 -22.26 -8.17
N ARG A 123 -9.32 -22.28 -9.05
CA ARG A 123 -9.23 -23.27 -10.13
C ARG A 123 -9.20 -24.66 -9.51
N HIS A 124 -10.33 -25.34 -9.58
CA HIS A 124 -10.46 -26.71 -9.10
C HIS A 124 -9.75 -27.63 -10.11
N GLU A 125 -8.44 -27.82 -9.93
CA GLU A 125 -7.66 -28.79 -10.68
C GLU A 125 -8.15 -30.20 -10.36
N THR A 126 -9.07 -30.70 -11.17
CA THR A 126 -9.52 -32.10 -11.13
C THR A 126 -8.38 -33.00 -11.61
N ARG A 127 -7.46 -33.35 -10.71
CA ARG A 127 -6.53 -34.47 -10.91
C ARG A 127 -7.34 -35.78 -10.90
N PRO A 128 -7.33 -36.58 -11.99
CA PRO A 128 -7.90 -37.92 -11.95
C PRO A 128 -7.12 -38.80 -10.96
N ALA A 129 -7.83 -39.68 -10.27
CA ALA A 129 -7.26 -40.57 -9.27
C ALA A 129 -6.40 -41.69 -9.89
N ALA A 130 -5.56 -42.31 -9.06
CA ALA A 130 -4.62 -43.36 -9.44
C ALA A 130 -5.29 -44.68 -9.84
N GLU A 131 -4.60 -45.46 -10.68
CA GLU A 131 -4.87 -46.88 -10.90
C GLU A 131 -3.56 -47.69 -10.81
N GLU A 132 -3.59 -48.72 -9.99
CA GLU A 132 -2.59 -49.78 -9.74
C GLU A 132 -3.41 -51.01 -9.28
N PRO A 133 -2.95 -52.30 -9.31
CA PRO A 133 -1.54 -52.76 -9.35
C PRO A 133 -1.25 -54.11 -10.11
N ARG A 134 -0.03 -54.68 -9.87
CA ARG A 134 0.38 -56.12 -9.83
C ARG A 134 1.15 -56.74 -11.07
N PRO A 135 1.78 -57.95 -10.99
CA PRO A 135 3.26 -58.06 -10.95
C PRO A 135 3.96 -59.26 -11.69
N ALA A 136 5.30 -59.24 -11.81
CA ALA A 136 6.19 -60.42 -11.98
C ALA A 136 7.68 -60.00 -11.77
N ARG A 137 8.44 -60.50 -10.78
CA ARG A 137 9.20 -61.78 -10.69
C ARG A 137 10.48 -61.78 -11.57
N GLU A 138 11.70 -61.50 -11.09
CA GLU A 138 12.62 -62.15 -10.09
C GLU A 138 13.80 -62.87 -10.78
N GLU A 139 14.96 -62.91 -10.07
CA GLU A 139 16.34 -63.32 -10.44
C GLU A 139 17.23 -62.19 -11.04
N THR A 140 18.57 -62.12 -10.84
CA THR A 140 19.54 -62.95 -10.07
C THR A 140 20.69 -62.11 -9.42
N ARG A 141 21.79 -62.76 -8.98
CA ARG A 141 23.11 -62.24 -8.52
C ARG A 141 24.24 -63.16 -9.11
N PRO A 142 25.59 -62.93 -8.98
CA PRO A 142 26.36 -61.90 -8.26
C PRO A 142 27.55 -61.25 -9.07
N SER A 143 28.35 -60.39 -8.40
CA SER A 143 29.56 -59.64 -8.85
C SER A 143 30.84 -60.53 -9.00
N PRO A 144 32.05 -60.07 -9.50
CA PRO A 144 32.85 -58.96 -8.89
C PRO A 144 33.95 -58.17 -9.71
N ARG A 145 34.39 -57.03 -9.12
CA ARG A 145 35.79 -56.50 -9.00
C ARG A 145 36.46 -55.55 -10.06
N ALA A 146 36.71 -54.32 -9.57
CA ALA A 146 37.94 -53.47 -9.66
C ALA A 146 38.15 -52.35 -10.72
N ALA A 147 38.86 -51.31 -10.24
CA ALA A 147 39.40 -50.10 -10.89
C ALA A 147 38.37 -49.03 -11.32
N ALA A 148 38.58 -47.72 -11.14
CA ALA A 148 39.76 -46.97 -10.64
C ALA A 148 39.35 -45.75 -9.75
N GLU A 149 40.36 -45.09 -9.18
CA GLU A 149 40.25 -44.08 -8.11
C GLU A 149 40.10 -42.63 -8.62
N ARG A 150 39.60 -41.74 -7.74
CA ARG A 150 40.15 -40.40 -7.32
C ARG A 150 39.05 -39.31 -7.10
N PRO A 151 39.32 -38.28 -6.25
CA PRO A 151 38.28 -37.69 -5.38
C PRO A 151 37.91 -36.23 -5.67
N ALA A 152 36.75 -35.77 -5.14
CA ALA A 152 36.42 -34.35 -5.00
C ALA A 152 35.38 -34.06 -3.87
N GLU A 153 35.86 -33.56 -2.73
CA GLU A 153 35.12 -32.66 -1.80
C GLU A 153 36.18 -31.66 -1.29
N PRO A 154 35.88 -30.35 -1.23
CA PRO A 154 35.23 -29.83 -0.03
C PRO A 154 34.20 -28.71 -0.34
N ALA A 155 32.91 -29.01 -0.16
CA ALA A 155 31.86 -27.98 -0.17
C ALA A 155 31.61 -27.35 1.22
N ARG A 156 32.13 -27.97 2.30
CA ARG A 156 31.74 -27.74 3.69
C ARG A 156 32.40 -26.55 4.40
N GLU A 157 33.23 -25.77 3.70
CA GLU A 157 33.94 -24.63 4.28
C GLU A 157 33.19 -23.30 4.07
N ARG A 158 32.49 -23.14 2.94
CA ARG A 158 31.77 -21.91 2.57
C ARG A 158 30.53 -21.60 3.41
N GLU A 159 30.01 -22.57 4.16
CA GLU A 159 28.90 -22.35 5.11
C GLU A 159 29.38 -21.79 6.46
N ARG A 160 30.65 -22.01 6.85
CA ARG A 160 31.16 -21.60 8.17
C ARG A 160 31.62 -20.14 8.25
N GLU A 161 31.88 -19.49 7.12
CA GLU A 161 32.18 -18.05 7.08
C GLU A 161 30.91 -17.20 7.13
N ARG A 162 29.82 -17.62 6.47
CA ARG A 162 28.56 -16.86 6.41
C ARG A 162 27.84 -16.70 7.76
N GLU A 163 28.16 -17.54 8.74
CA GLU A 163 27.60 -17.44 10.10
C GLU A 163 28.37 -16.44 11.00
N ARG A 164 29.57 -15.98 10.58
CA ARG A 164 30.44 -15.09 11.37
C ARG A 164 30.22 -13.59 11.12
N GLU A 165 29.55 -13.20 10.05
CA GLU A 165 29.27 -11.79 9.71
C GLU A 165 27.86 -11.35 10.10
N ARG A 166 27.43 -11.65 11.33
CA ARG A 166 26.30 -10.94 11.96
C ARG A 166 26.86 -9.66 12.59
N PRO A 167 26.48 -8.45 12.14
CA PRO A 167 26.88 -7.23 12.85
C PRO A 167 26.32 -7.28 14.27
N ALA A 168 27.18 -7.03 15.26
CA ALA A 168 26.80 -7.04 16.67
C ALA A 168 25.71 -5.99 16.93
N ALA A 169 24.69 -6.37 17.69
CA ALA A 169 23.67 -5.43 18.15
C ALA A 169 24.35 -4.30 18.94
N ARG A 170 24.19 -3.07 18.45
CA ARG A 170 24.59 -1.88 19.19
C ARG A 170 23.67 -1.76 20.39
N GLU A 171 24.24 -1.74 21.59
CA GLU A 171 23.51 -1.36 22.81
C GLU A 171 23.14 0.12 22.71
N GLU A 172 21.96 0.41 22.13
CA GLU A 172 21.32 1.68 22.38
C GLU A 172 20.78 1.65 23.81
N LYS A 173 21.41 2.49 24.66
CA LYS A 173 20.91 2.80 25.98
C LYS A 173 19.48 3.30 25.82
N THR A 174 18.52 2.62 26.46
CA THR A 174 17.23 3.23 26.75
C THR A 174 17.48 4.59 27.41
N PRO A 175 16.92 5.69 26.87
CA PRO A 175 16.63 6.84 27.71
C PRO A 175 15.80 6.32 28.88
N ALA A 176 16.13 6.77 30.10
CA ALA A 176 15.28 6.48 31.24
C ALA A 176 13.86 6.97 30.93
N ALA A 177 12.85 6.29 31.44
CA ALA A 177 11.50 6.83 31.43
C ALA A 177 11.51 8.13 32.22
N GLU A 178 11.54 9.26 31.51
CA GLU A 178 11.16 10.54 32.08
C GLU A 178 9.73 10.38 32.55
N ALA A 179 9.49 10.69 33.82
CA ALA A 179 8.17 10.61 34.39
C ALA A 179 7.29 11.58 33.60
N PHE A 180 6.24 11.06 32.95
CA PHE A 180 5.10 11.88 32.61
C PHE A 180 4.56 12.40 33.94
N GLU A 181 4.78 13.69 34.21
CA GLU A 181 3.98 14.40 35.19
C GLU A 181 2.53 14.27 34.73
N GLU A 182 1.65 13.85 35.64
CA GLU A 182 0.21 13.80 35.38
C GLU A 182 -0.27 15.25 35.22
N GLU A 183 -0.23 15.79 34.00
CA GLU A 183 -1.07 16.95 33.67
C GLU A 183 -2.51 16.54 33.94
N GLU A 184 -3.10 17.11 34.98
CA GLU A 184 -4.51 16.96 35.31
C GLU A 184 -5.32 17.28 34.05
N LEU A 185 -6.05 16.28 33.54
CA LEU A 185 -7.04 16.52 32.49
C LEU A 185 -7.95 17.64 32.98
N PRO A 186 -8.16 18.73 32.20
CA PRO A 186 -8.99 19.83 32.64
C PRO A 186 -10.37 19.30 33.01
N THR A 187 -10.73 19.43 34.28
CA THR A 187 -12.06 19.10 34.77
C THR A 187 -13.01 20.16 34.27
N TYR A 188 -13.70 19.86 33.17
CA TYR A 188 -14.77 20.69 32.65
C TYR A 188 -15.94 20.67 33.63
N ASP A 189 -16.07 21.73 34.44
CA ASP A 189 -17.27 21.97 35.23
C ASP A 189 -18.49 22.12 34.31
N GLU A 190 -19.66 21.63 34.75
CA GLU A 190 -20.88 21.61 33.92
C GLU A 190 -21.38 23.01 33.49
N ASP A 191 -20.87 24.07 34.12
CA ASP A 191 -21.19 25.48 33.84
C ASP A 191 -20.38 26.08 32.67
N ASP A 192 -19.28 25.43 32.22
CA ASP A 192 -18.38 25.97 31.17
C ASP A 192 -18.77 25.51 29.74
N ILE A 193 -19.88 24.77 29.61
CA ILE A 193 -20.46 24.39 28.32
C ILE A 193 -21.48 25.46 27.88
N ASP A 194 -21.05 26.32 26.96
CA ASP A 194 -21.93 27.33 26.33
C ASP A 194 -22.90 26.67 25.33
N ILE A 195 -23.88 25.91 25.86
CA ILE A 195 -24.87 25.15 25.09
C ILE A 195 -25.66 26.11 24.19
N PRO A 196 -25.52 26.02 22.85
CA PRO A 196 -26.20 26.93 21.94
C PRO A 196 -27.72 26.86 22.10
N ALA A 197 -28.39 28.02 21.97
CA ALA A 197 -29.80 28.20 22.32
C ALA A 197 -30.79 27.20 21.67
N PHE A 198 -30.42 26.54 20.57
CA PHE A 198 -31.25 25.54 19.89
C PHE A 198 -31.33 24.16 20.59
N LEU A 199 -30.43 23.87 21.53
CA LEU A 199 -30.41 22.60 22.29
C LEU A 199 -31.28 22.62 23.56
N ARG A 200 -31.73 23.79 24.01
CA ARG A 200 -32.64 23.93 25.16
C ARG A 200 -34.09 23.65 24.72
N ARG A 201 -34.52 22.39 24.76
CA ARG A 201 -35.94 22.00 24.55
C ARG A 201 -36.76 22.07 25.84
N ARG A 202 -38.06 22.37 25.66
CA ARG A 202 -39.10 22.48 26.70
C ARG A 202 -39.32 21.21 27.50
#